data_AF-A0A7K7RSF6-F1
#
_entry.id   AF-A0A7K7RSF6-F1
#
_cell.length_a   1.000
_cell.length_b   1.000
_cell.length_c   1.000
_cell.angle_alpha   90.00
_cell.angle_beta   90.00
_cell.angle_gamma   90.00
#
_symmetry.space_group_name_H-M   'P 1'
#
loop_
_entity.id
_entity.type
_entity.pdbx_description
1 polymer ?
#
loop_
_entity_poly.entity_id
_entity_poly.type
_entity_poly.pdbx_seq_one_letter_code
_entity_poly.pdbx_strand_id
1 'polypeptide(L)' 'GCMINGKLYPFGHIERTEDCYKCDCDEVEVECCSLFHIPFSYDKKKCEVVFNKKRCDYDVVQKNNPSKMCSVYSRV' A
#
# COMPACT_ATOMS: atom_id res chain seq x y z
N GLY A 1 24.12 0.05 -2.24
CA GLY A 1 22.77 0.46 -1.85
C GLY A 1 21.91 0.55 -3.09
N CYS A 2 20.59 0.41 -2.95
CA CYS A 2 19.66 0.38 -4.08
C CYS A 2 18.97 1.73 -4.25
N MET A 3 18.72 2.12 -5.49
CA MET A 3 17.88 3.26 -5.82
C MET A 3 16.43 2.79 -5.96
N ILE A 4 15.57 3.21 -5.03
CA ILE A 4 14.14 2.86 -5.02
C ILE A 4 13.36 4.18 -5.12
N ASN A 5 12.59 4.34 -6.20
CA ASN A 5 11.79 5.54 -6.48
C ASN A 5 12.56 6.87 -6.34
N GLY A 6 13.81 6.89 -6.80
CA GLY A 6 14.67 8.09 -6.77
C GLY A 6 15.38 8.34 -5.44
N LYS A 7 15.23 7.47 -4.44
CA LYS A 7 15.93 7.55 -3.15
C LYS A 7 16.93 6.41 -2.98
N LEU A 8 18.12 6.73 -2.49
CA LEU A 8 19.17 5.75 -2.20
C LEU A 8 18.94 5.12 -0.82
N TYR A 9 18.87 3.79 -0.79
CA TYR A 9 18.78 2.99 0.42
C TYR A 9 20.06 2.17 0.64
N PRO A 10 20.46 1.87 1.89
CA PRO A 10 21.54 0.95 2.17
C PRO A 10 21.17 -0.48 1.73
N PHE A 11 22.17 -1.34 1.58
CA PHE A 11 21.93 -2.77 1.41
C PHE A 11 21.29 -3.37 2.67
N GLY A 12 20.50 -4.42 2.49
CA GLY A 12 19.77 -5.14 3.52
C GLY A 12 18.25 -4.94 3.43
N HIS A 13 17.61 -5.25 4.55
CA HIS A 13 16.16 -5.23 4.67
C HIS A 13 15.62 -3.81 4.90
N ILE A 14 14.63 -3.43 4.10
CA ILE A 14 13.94 -2.14 4.18
C ILE A 14 12.47 -2.42 4.55
N GLU A 15 12.16 -2.26 5.83
CA GLU A 15 10.83 -2.54 6.38
C GLU A 15 9.73 -1.74 5.69
N ARG A 16 10.01 -0.48 5.33
CA ARG A 16 9.04 0.41 4.71
C ARG A 16 9.67 1.57 3.95
N THR A 17 9.35 1.68 2.67
CA THR A 17 9.65 2.84 1.83
C THR A 17 8.57 3.92 1.95
N GLU A 18 8.86 5.11 1.42
CA GLU A 18 7.88 6.22 1.39
C GLU A 18 6.66 5.92 0.52
N ASP A 19 6.81 5.00 -0.44
CA ASP A 19 5.75 4.57 -1.37
C ASP A 19 5.10 3.26 -0.96
N CYS A 20 5.24 2.87 0.31
CA CYS A 20 4.54 1.72 0.88
C CYS A 20 4.98 0.36 0.33
N TYR A 21 6.28 0.19 0.13
CA TYR A 21 6.89 -1.09 -0.18
C TYR A 21 7.78 -1.58 0.96
N LYS A 22 7.78 -2.88 1.18
CA LYS A 22 8.82 -3.59 1.90
C LYS A 22 9.79 -4.10 0.85
N CYS A 23 11.09 -3.86 1.03
CA CYS A 23 12.07 -4.26 0.05
C CYS A 23 13.26 -4.96 0.70
N ASP A 24 13.88 -5.84 -0.06
CA ASP A 24 15.16 -6.45 0.24
C ASP A 24 16.13 -6.02 -0.86
N CYS A 25 17.23 -5.38 -0.46
CA CYS A 25 18.21 -4.78 -1.35
C CYS A 25 19.56 -5.47 -1.15
N ASP A 26 20.03 -6.21 -2.14
CA ASP A 26 21.36 -6.83 -2.11
C ASP A 26 22.27 -6.26 -3.22
N GLU A 27 23.44 -6.86 -3.40
CA GLU A 27 24.44 -6.39 -4.37
C GLU A 27 24.05 -6.63 -5.83
N VAL A 28 23.11 -7.54 -6.09
CA VAL A 28 22.74 -8.04 -7.42
C VAL A 28 21.34 -7.55 -7.82
N GLU A 29 20.40 -7.54 -6.89
CA GLU A 29 19.02 -7.17 -7.14
C GLU A 29 18.33 -6.44 -5.99
N VAL A 30 17.16 -5.91 -6.30
CA VAL A 30 16.23 -5.34 -5.33
C VAL A 30 14.86 -5.97 -5.54
N GLU A 31 14.35 -6.63 -4.52
CA GLU A 31 13.00 -7.18 -4.49
C GLU A 31 12.12 -6.26 -3.64
N CYS A 32 10.95 -5.89 -4.15
CA CYS A 32 10.01 -5.04 -3.43
C CYS A 32 8.59 -5.61 -3.50
N CYS A 33 7.94 -5.69 -2.34
CA CYS A 33 6.55 -6.09 -2.17
C CYS A 33 5.73 -4.92 -1.67
N SER A 34 4.54 -4.71 -2.25
CA SER A 34 3.60 -3.71 -1.74
C SER A 34 3.10 -4.09 -0.35
N LEU A 35 3.03 -3.11 0.55
CA LEU A 35 2.44 -3.28 1.88
C LEU A 35 0.91 -3.16 1.88
N PHE A 36 0.36 -2.53 0.84
CA PHE A 36 -1.08 -2.31 0.69
C PHE A 36 -1.75 -3.50 0.01
N HIS A 37 -3.01 -3.74 0.37
CA HIS A 37 -3.83 -4.77 -0.24
C HIS A 37 -4.93 -4.11 -1.06
N ILE A 38 -5.12 -4.55 -2.30
CA ILE A 38 -6.06 -3.95 -3.23
C ILE A 38 -7.46 -4.53 -2.98
N PRO A 39 -8.44 -3.72 -2.50
CA PRO A 39 -9.80 -4.19 -2.32
C PRO A 39 -10.50 -4.29 -3.67
N PHE A 40 -10.98 -5.49 -4.03
CA PHE A 40 -11.69 -5.69 -5.29
C PHE A 40 -13.19 -5.99 -5.12
N SER A 41 -13.61 -6.43 -3.92
CA SER A 41 -15.00 -6.77 -3.60
C SER A 41 -15.55 -5.95 -2.43
N TYR A 42 -16.45 -5.01 -2.75
CA TYR A 42 -17.16 -4.11 -1.83
C TYR A 42 -18.36 -3.47 -2.57
N ASP A 43 -19.23 -2.74 -1.87
CA ASP A 43 -20.34 -2.00 -2.50
C ASP A 43 -19.82 -0.79 -3.30
N LYS A 44 -19.47 -1.00 -4.57
CA LYS A 44 -18.96 0.04 -5.48
C LYS A 44 -19.97 1.17 -5.75
N LYS A 45 -21.27 0.97 -5.47
CA LYS A 45 -22.28 2.02 -5.64
C LYS A 45 -22.19 3.02 -4.50
N LYS A 46 -22.16 2.54 -3.25
CA LYS A 46 -22.19 3.38 -2.04
C LYS A 46 -20.82 3.74 -1.47
N CYS A 47 -19.78 3.02 -1.86
CA CYS A 47 -18.46 3.14 -1.28
C CYS A 47 -17.38 3.45 -2.32
N GLU A 48 -16.31 4.07 -1.86
CA GLU A 48 -15.12 4.39 -2.64
C GLU A 48 -13.86 3.97 -1.88
N VAL A 49 -12.75 3.94 -2.61
CA VAL A 49 -11.46 3.47 -2.12
C VAL A 49 -10.52 4.66 -2.02
N VAL A 50 -9.91 4.85 -0.85
CA VAL A 50 -8.98 5.94 -0.58
C VAL A 50 -7.68 5.34 -0.06
N PHE A 51 -6.56 5.74 -0.63
CA PHE A 51 -5.25 5.28 -0.17
C PHE A 51 -4.84 6.00 1.11
N ASN A 52 -4.58 5.24 2.17
CA ASN A 52 -4.11 5.75 3.45
C ASN A 52 -2.60 5.57 3.56
N LYS A 53 -1.84 6.61 3.19
CA LYS A 53 -0.36 6.58 3.21
C LYS A 53 0.22 6.34 4.62
N LYS A 54 -0.48 6.74 5.68
CA LYS A 54 -0.05 6.48 7.06
C LYS A 54 -0.15 4.98 7.40
N ARG A 55 -1.20 4.30 6.93
CA ARG A 55 -1.37 2.85 7.13
C ARG A 55 -0.67 2.01 6.05
N CYS A 56 -0.32 2.63 4.91
CA CYS A 56 0.08 1.94 3.68
C CYS A 56 -0.94 0.89 3.26
N ASP A 57 -2.20 1.30 3.18
CA ASP A 57 -3.28 0.42 2.77
C ASP A 57 -4.44 1.24 2.21
N TYR A 58 -5.39 0.56 1.59
CA TYR A 58 -6.62 1.16 1.09
C TYR A 58 -7.74 1.09 2.14
N ASP A 59 -8.30 2.25 2.47
CA ASP A 59 -9.53 2.36 3.25
C ASP A 59 -10.71 2.38 2.28
N VAL A 60 -11.76 1.59 2.57
CA VAL A 60 -13.00 1.58 1.80
C VAL A 60 -14.05 2.29 2.63
N VAL A 61 -14.53 3.44 2.16
CA VAL A 61 -15.37 4.36 2.94
C VAL A 61 -16.64 4.72 2.17
N GLN A 62 -17.65 5.23 2.88
CA GLN A 62 -18.89 5.66 2.24
C GLN A 62 -18.67 6.95 1.45
N LYS A 63 -19.18 7.01 0.22
CA LYS A 63 -19.10 8.22 -0.63
C LYS A 63 -19.74 9.45 0.02
N ASN A 64 -20.84 9.24 0.75
CA ASN A 64 -21.57 10.32 1.41
C ASN A 64 -20.97 10.70 2.77
N ASN A 65 -20.11 9.85 3.36
CA ASN A 65 -19.48 10.09 4.65
C ASN A 65 -18.14 9.33 4.74
N PRO A 66 -17.02 9.95 4.32
CA PRO A 66 -15.71 9.32 4.32
C PRO A 66 -15.20 8.88 5.70
N SER A 67 -15.76 9.41 6.80
CA SER A 67 -15.43 8.97 8.16
C SER A 67 -15.99 7.59 8.51
N LYS A 68 -16.90 7.04 7.69
CA LYS A 68 -17.53 5.75 7.91
C LYS A 68 -16.98 4.69 6.95
N MET A 69 -16.41 3.65 7.53
CA MET A 69 -15.91 2.47 6.80
C MET A 69 -17.05 1.67 6.17
N CYS A 70 -16.77 1.08 5.01
CA CYS A 70 -17.60 0.09 4.35
C CYS A 70 -17.07 -1.33 4.59
N SER A 71 -17.96 -2.31 4.50
CA SER A 71 -17.58 -3.72 4.50
C SER A 71 -16.81 -4.06 3.23
N VAL A 72 -15.69 -4.76 3.40
CA VAL A 72 -14.86 -5.30 2.32
C VAL A 72 -14.93 -6.81 2.41
N TYR A 73 -15.24 -7.46 1.31
CA TYR A 73 -15.41 -8.91 1.27
C TYR A 73 -14.13 -9.63 0.85
N SER A 74 -13.31 -9.00 0.01
CA SER A 74 -12.06 -9.61 -0.50
C SER A 74 -11.03 -8.56 -0.93
N ARG A 75 -9.76 -8.93 -0.75
CA ARG A 75 -8.56 -8.14 -1.08
C ARG A 75 -7.49 -9.06 -1.69
N VAL A 76 -6.58 -8.49 -2.47
CA VAL A 76 -5.38 -9.14 -3.00
C VAL A 76 -4.14 -8.36 -2.55
#